data_AF-A0A1V4MY69-F1
#
_entry.id   AF-A0A1V4MY69-F1
#
_cell.length_a   1.000
_cell.length_b   1.000
_cell.length_c   1.000
_cell.angle_alpha   90.00
_cell.angle_beta   90.00
_cell.angle_gamma   90.00
#
_symmetry.space_group_name_H-M   'P 1'
#
loop_
_entity.id
_entity.type
_entity.pdbx_description
1 polymer ?
#
loop_
_entity_poly.entity_id
_entity_poly.type
_entity_poly.pdbx_seq_one_letter_code
_entity_poly.pdbx_strand_id
1 'polypeptide(L)'
;MGLLAAAALAAVAGVSVCHLPSLGGTADMIVVMMEDGLLPEEPWEGLSSYQREEFWTLACSGMMVQRAAWSGYVIICPAGTGRHLLETAGTLAAADGVPDGSSLCAGLELVPASECSSVVLLFSGDGSAPCPGTLPLRRSLWLEREPDTLMIQSPEEGNAFFWTGHPDDAPLAGAAWRGTGTEMLPSGEGSVELSFSCVHGSVPSNLLGIVLDPHPMDEVYMETWGAAFAAVDSLIAGLYPEVDDSEHLLWIRGEGFGRPWRTAPSPTPPPSASYGVVMPCVPSGPHPLLGLGGSVIPNAERLELPGVLERHSMAPVLEAVLERMIARDLHAGSGQELLFDVEFEAGGTVAVWLVAGGGMNPAANQLDILQDVLRNSLLVPPGRTLIGNSVIRASFMEGRIVDSVGVREVSMELMNILYPEE
;
A
#
# COMPACT_ATOMS: atom_id res chain seq x y z
N MET A 1 -42.53 -15.80 0.45
CA MET A 1 -41.73 -15.27 1.58
C MET A 1 -40.28 -15.52 1.28
N GLY A 2 -39.44 -14.48 1.29
CA GLY A 2 -38.01 -14.58 0.96
C GLY A 2 -37.44 -13.38 0.19
N LEU A 3 -38.21 -12.30 0.04
CA LEU A 3 -37.78 -11.02 -0.55
C LEU A 3 -37.03 -10.14 0.49
N LEU A 4 -36.31 -10.79 1.41
CA LEU A 4 -35.68 -10.16 2.60
C LEU A 4 -34.28 -10.72 2.89
N ALA A 5 -33.63 -11.36 1.91
CA ALA A 5 -32.26 -11.87 2.04
C ALA A 5 -31.19 -10.95 1.42
N ALA A 6 -31.56 -9.74 0.99
CA ALA A 6 -30.68 -8.76 0.35
C ALA A 6 -30.23 -7.61 1.29
N ALA A 7 -30.58 -7.67 2.58
CA ALA A 7 -30.29 -6.60 3.56
C ALA A 7 -29.44 -7.08 4.76
N ALA A 8 -28.72 -8.21 4.61
CA ALA A 8 -27.84 -8.73 5.64
C ALA A 8 -26.41 -8.93 5.09
N LEU A 9 -25.83 -7.85 4.56
CA LEU A 9 -24.39 -7.65 4.64
C LEU A 9 -24.18 -6.60 5.72
N ALA A 10 -23.49 -7.00 6.78
CA ALA A 10 -23.35 -6.24 8.00
C ALA A 10 -22.92 -4.80 7.72
N ALA A 11 -23.71 -3.84 8.21
CA ALA A 11 -23.20 -2.54 8.56
C ALA A 11 -22.06 -2.78 9.56
N VAL A 12 -20.82 -2.75 9.09
CA VAL A 12 -19.67 -2.62 9.98
C VAL A 12 -19.81 -1.21 10.55
N ALA A 13 -20.37 -1.12 11.76
CA ALA A 13 -20.49 0.10 12.55
C ALA A 13 -20.86 1.39 11.77
N GLY A 14 -21.96 1.39 11.01
CA GLY A 14 -22.47 2.61 10.37
C GLY A 14 -21.67 3.14 9.16
N VAL A 15 -20.62 2.43 8.73
CA VAL A 15 -19.83 2.78 7.54
C VAL A 15 -20.54 2.30 6.27
N SER A 16 -20.63 3.16 5.26
CA SER A 16 -21.21 2.82 3.96
C SER A 16 -20.25 1.95 3.14
N VAL A 17 -20.73 0.81 2.63
CA VAL A 17 -19.95 -0.10 1.77
C VAL A 17 -20.59 -0.17 0.38
N CYS A 18 -19.83 0.16 -0.66
CA CYS A 18 -20.27 0.10 -2.05
C CYS A 18 -19.54 -1.03 -2.79
N HIS A 19 -20.30 -1.95 -3.38
CA HIS A 19 -19.77 -3.10 -4.12
C HIS A 19 -19.72 -2.81 -5.63
N LEU A 20 -18.59 -2.31 -6.10
CA LEU A 20 -18.36 -1.86 -7.48
C LEU A 20 -17.80 -2.99 -8.35
N PRO A 21 -18.04 -2.95 -9.68
CA PRO A 21 -17.46 -3.90 -10.61
C PRO A 21 -15.93 -3.94 -10.51
N SER A 22 -15.34 -5.10 -10.78
CA SER A 22 -13.89 -5.28 -10.71
C SER A 22 -13.13 -4.34 -11.66
N LEU A 23 -11.99 -3.82 -11.21
CA LEU A 23 -11.06 -3.00 -11.99
C LEU A 23 -10.11 -3.84 -12.85
N GLY A 24 -10.06 -5.15 -12.60
CA GLY A 24 -9.25 -6.14 -13.32
C GLY A 24 -9.67 -7.57 -13.00
N GLY A 25 -9.14 -8.56 -13.73
CA GLY A 25 -9.52 -9.97 -13.55
C GLY A 25 -8.75 -10.72 -12.46
N THR A 26 -7.73 -10.11 -11.86
CA THR A 26 -6.70 -10.82 -11.08
C THR A 26 -6.72 -10.52 -9.58
N ALA A 27 -7.43 -9.49 -9.14
CA ALA A 27 -7.48 -9.07 -7.74
C ALA A 27 -8.81 -8.39 -7.38
N ASP A 28 -9.19 -8.50 -6.11
CA ASP A 28 -10.18 -7.60 -5.52
C ASP A 28 -9.44 -6.36 -4.98
N MET A 29 -10.06 -5.19 -5.05
CA MET A 29 -9.47 -3.95 -4.51
C MET A 29 -10.44 -3.29 -3.55
N ILE A 30 -9.95 -2.85 -2.40
CA ILE A 30 -10.72 -2.10 -1.42
C ILE A 30 -10.10 -0.71 -1.30
N VAL A 31 -10.93 0.31 -1.45
CA VAL A 31 -10.56 1.70 -1.13
C VAL A 31 -11.38 2.14 0.08
N VAL A 32 -10.70 2.48 1.16
CA VAL A 32 -11.30 3.11 2.33
C VAL A 32 -11.03 4.60 2.23
N MET A 33 -12.08 5.39 2.04
CA MET A 33 -12.00 6.85 2.01
C MET A 33 -12.45 7.39 3.36
N MET A 34 -11.58 8.16 4.01
CA MET A 34 -11.84 8.70 5.36
C MET A 34 -12.66 9.98 5.27
N GLU A 35 -13.56 10.16 6.24
CA GLU A 35 -14.29 11.40 6.47
C GLU A 35 -13.33 12.60 6.48
N ASP A 36 -13.69 13.64 5.71
CA ASP A 36 -12.91 14.88 5.55
C ASP A 36 -11.43 14.70 5.14
N GLY A 37 -11.03 13.51 4.67
CA GLY A 37 -9.64 13.16 4.41
C GLY A 37 -8.78 13.10 5.69
N LEU A 38 -9.37 12.92 6.86
CA LEU A 38 -8.66 12.88 8.14
C LEU A 38 -8.10 11.47 8.38
N LEU A 39 -6.78 11.34 8.30
CA LEU A 39 -6.07 10.10 8.63
C LEU A 39 -5.82 10.01 10.15
N PRO A 40 -5.76 8.80 10.74
CA PRO A 40 -5.37 8.64 12.14
C PRO A 40 -3.93 9.09 12.39
N GLU A 41 -3.56 9.30 13.65
CA GLU A 41 -2.20 9.70 14.02
C GLU A 41 -1.20 8.57 13.73
N GLU A 42 -1.54 7.34 14.10
CA GLU A 42 -0.73 6.17 13.82
C GLU A 42 -1.25 5.41 12.57
N PRO A 43 -0.39 5.04 11.61
CA PRO A 43 -0.81 4.22 10.49
C PRO A 43 -1.43 2.90 10.94
N TRP A 44 -2.55 2.51 10.33
CA TRP A 44 -3.26 1.26 10.64
C TRP A 44 -3.71 1.14 12.11
N GLU A 45 -3.96 2.29 12.75
CA GLU A 45 -4.57 2.39 14.06
C GLU A 45 -5.92 1.65 14.12
N GLY A 46 -6.26 1.13 15.29
CA GLY A 46 -7.51 0.41 15.52
C GLY A 46 -7.51 -1.06 15.06
N LEU A 47 -6.60 -1.47 14.17
CA LEU A 47 -6.53 -2.87 13.74
C LEU A 47 -6.09 -3.81 14.87
N SER A 48 -6.93 -4.79 15.17
CA SER A 48 -6.62 -5.87 16.11
C SER A 48 -5.51 -6.79 15.58
N SER A 49 -4.86 -7.54 16.48
CA SER A 49 -3.88 -8.55 16.07
C SER A 49 -4.47 -9.62 15.14
N TYR A 50 -5.75 -9.97 15.31
CA TYR A 50 -6.45 -10.90 14.42
C TYR A 50 -6.56 -10.33 13.00
N GLN A 51 -6.99 -9.08 12.85
CA GLN A 51 -7.15 -8.44 11.54
C GLN A 51 -5.81 -8.28 10.82
N ARG A 52 -4.75 -7.94 11.57
CA ARG A 52 -3.38 -7.88 11.03
C ARG A 52 -2.88 -9.26 10.59
N GLU A 53 -3.20 -10.31 11.33
CA GLU A 53 -2.86 -11.69 10.95
C GLU A 53 -3.63 -12.13 9.69
N GLU A 54 -4.93 -11.85 9.62
CA GLU A 54 -5.79 -12.18 8.48
C GLU A 54 -5.32 -11.43 7.22
N PHE A 55 -5.06 -10.13 7.32
CA PHE A 55 -4.54 -9.31 6.24
C PHE A 55 -3.26 -9.90 5.62
N TRP A 56 -2.29 -10.26 6.46
CA TRP A 56 -1.03 -10.82 5.99
C TRP A 56 -1.18 -12.24 5.46
N THR A 57 -1.97 -13.08 6.13
CA THR A 57 -2.17 -14.49 5.77
C THR A 57 -2.89 -14.64 4.44
N LEU A 58 -3.83 -13.75 4.15
CA LEU A 58 -4.54 -13.72 2.87
C LEU A 58 -3.75 -13.04 1.76
N ALA A 59 -2.45 -12.78 1.98
CA ALA A 59 -1.58 -12.11 1.01
C ALA A 59 -2.08 -10.73 0.56
N CYS A 60 -2.84 -10.03 1.40
CA CYS A 60 -3.28 -8.67 1.08
C CYS A 60 -2.09 -7.71 1.18
N SER A 61 -2.11 -6.67 0.35
CA SER A 61 -1.17 -5.56 0.40
C SER A 61 -1.93 -4.25 0.61
N GLY A 62 -1.40 -3.38 1.45
CA GLY A 62 -2.07 -2.15 1.88
C GLY A 62 -1.20 -0.92 1.69
N MET A 63 -1.82 0.22 1.45
CA MET A 63 -1.15 1.50 1.49
C MET A 63 -2.09 2.54 2.10
N MET A 64 -1.63 3.21 3.16
CA MET A 64 -2.24 4.46 3.62
C MET A 64 -1.76 5.58 2.71
N VAL A 65 -2.69 6.39 2.22
CA VAL A 65 -2.43 7.46 1.25
C VAL A 65 -3.06 8.77 1.68
N GLN A 66 -2.32 9.85 1.44
CA GLN A 66 -2.80 11.22 1.55
C GLN A 66 -2.71 11.87 0.16
N ARG A 67 -3.86 12.00 -0.50
CA ARG A 67 -4.06 12.64 -1.82
C ARG A 67 -4.78 13.97 -1.64
N ALA A 68 -4.69 14.96 -2.53
CA ALA A 68 -5.34 16.25 -2.25
C ALA A 68 -6.87 16.11 -2.07
N ALA A 69 -7.52 15.37 -2.97
CA ALA A 69 -8.97 15.24 -2.98
C ALA A 69 -9.53 14.31 -1.90
N TRP A 70 -8.77 13.31 -1.44
CA TRP A 70 -9.23 12.35 -0.44
C TRP A 70 -8.04 11.72 0.28
N SER A 71 -8.27 11.08 1.41
CA SER A 71 -7.23 10.31 2.10
C SER A 71 -7.82 9.06 2.71
N GLY A 72 -6.99 8.05 2.90
CA GLY A 72 -7.41 6.80 3.51
C GLY A 72 -6.50 5.64 3.16
N TYR A 73 -7.08 4.51 2.78
CA TYR A 73 -6.35 3.27 2.54
C TYR A 73 -6.76 2.66 1.20
N VAL A 74 -5.77 2.11 0.50
CA VAL A 74 -5.99 1.18 -0.60
C VAL A 74 -5.51 -0.19 -0.14
N ILE A 75 -6.28 -1.24 -0.43
CA ILE A 75 -5.97 -2.62 -0.12
C ILE A 75 -6.15 -3.46 -1.39
N ILE A 76 -5.09 -4.13 -1.81
CA ILE A 76 -5.09 -5.08 -2.91
C ILE A 76 -5.16 -6.49 -2.33
N CYS A 77 -6.14 -7.26 -2.78
CA CYS A 77 -6.47 -8.58 -2.27
C CYS A 77 -6.42 -9.61 -3.41
N PRO A 78 -5.97 -10.86 -3.18
CA PRO A 78 -6.22 -11.93 -4.13
C PRO A 78 -7.72 -12.03 -4.46
N ALA A 79 -8.05 -12.37 -5.70
CA ALA A 79 -9.43 -12.46 -6.16
C ALA A 79 -10.29 -13.38 -5.25
N GLY A 80 -11.47 -12.88 -4.86
CA GLY A 80 -12.41 -13.60 -3.99
C GLY A 80 -12.13 -13.46 -2.49
N THR A 81 -11.08 -12.75 -2.08
CA THR A 81 -10.77 -12.52 -0.66
C THR A 81 -11.25 -11.15 -0.16
N GLY A 82 -11.58 -10.20 -1.04
CA GLY A 82 -11.93 -8.83 -0.65
C GLY A 82 -13.10 -8.73 0.33
N ARG A 83 -14.10 -9.61 0.19
CA ARG A 83 -15.25 -9.67 1.12
C ARG A 83 -14.86 -10.06 2.55
N HIS A 84 -13.80 -10.85 2.71
CA HIS A 84 -13.28 -11.24 4.03
C HIS A 84 -12.62 -10.06 4.74
N LEU A 85 -12.09 -9.10 3.98
CA LEU A 85 -11.42 -7.92 4.53
C LEU A 85 -12.37 -6.74 4.79
N LEU A 86 -13.68 -6.88 4.58
CA LEU A 86 -14.64 -5.78 4.81
C LEU A 86 -14.76 -5.37 6.29
N GLU A 87 -14.59 -6.31 7.23
CA GLU A 87 -14.56 -5.99 8.66
C GLU A 87 -13.31 -5.16 9.01
N THR A 88 -12.15 -5.56 8.48
CA THR A 88 -10.90 -4.80 8.58
C THR A 88 -11.05 -3.41 7.95
N ALA A 89 -11.61 -3.31 6.75
CA ALA A 89 -11.84 -2.05 6.07
C ALA A 89 -12.80 -1.12 6.85
N GLY A 90 -13.88 -1.67 7.43
CA GLY A 90 -14.78 -0.89 8.26
C GLY A 90 -14.17 -0.46 9.60
N THR A 91 -13.23 -1.24 10.15
CA THR A 91 -12.44 -0.82 11.32
C THR A 91 -11.54 0.36 11.00
N LEU A 92 -10.87 0.33 9.83
CA LEU A 92 -10.06 1.46 9.35
C LEU A 92 -10.92 2.70 9.10
N ALA A 93 -12.09 2.55 8.48
CA ALA A 93 -13.00 3.64 8.20
C ALA A 93 -13.57 4.31 9.45
N ALA A 94 -13.60 3.60 10.58
CA ALA A 94 -14.08 4.07 11.87
C ALA A 94 -12.96 4.60 12.78
N ALA A 95 -11.70 4.62 12.32
CA ALA A 95 -10.59 5.17 13.09
C ALA A 95 -10.74 6.69 13.25
N ASP A 96 -10.38 7.20 14.42
CA ASP A 96 -10.42 8.64 14.71
C ASP A 96 -9.34 9.37 13.89
N GLY A 97 -9.77 10.26 13.01
CA GLY A 97 -8.88 11.09 12.20
C GLY A 97 -8.35 12.30 12.96
N VAL A 98 -7.11 12.70 12.66
CA VAL A 98 -6.54 13.96 13.15
C VAL A 98 -6.53 15.03 12.06
N PRO A 99 -6.64 16.33 12.40
CA PRO A 99 -6.55 17.42 11.43
C PRO A 99 -5.28 17.34 10.58
N ASP A 100 -5.45 17.49 9.26
CA ASP A 100 -4.34 17.48 8.30
C ASP A 100 -3.54 18.79 8.39
N GLY A 101 -2.42 18.74 9.13
CA GLY A 101 -1.48 19.85 9.29
C GLY A 101 -0.38 19.91 8.23
N SER A 102 -0.49 19.16 7.14
CA SER A 102 0.54 19.11 6.10
C SER A 102 0.67 20.40 5.31
N SER A 103 1.85 20.61 4.72
CA SER A 103 2.10 21.72 3.81
C SER A 103 1.20 21.65 2.56
N LEU A 104 0.87 20.43 2.11
CA LEU A 104 -0.07 20.20 1.01
C LEU A 104 -1.46 20.76 1.33
N CYS A 105 -2.00 20.41 2.49
CA CYS A 105 -3.31 20.88 2.96
C CYS A 105 -3.34 22.41 3.09
N ALA A 106 -2.30 22.99 3.68
CA ALA A 106 -2.18 24.43 3.84
C ALA A 106 -2.05 25.17 2.49
N GLY A 107 -1.21 24.67 1.58
CA GLY A 107 -0.95 25.30 0.28
C GLY A 107 -2.15 25.26 -0.67
N LEU A 108 -2.87 24.14 -0.71
CA LEU A 108 -4.09 24.00 -1.51
C LEU A 108 -5.34 24.53 -0.80
N GLU A 109 -5.21 24.97 0.45
CA GLU A 109 -6.33 25.41 1.29
C GLU A 109 -7.49 24.39 1.29
N LEU A 110 -7.15 23.13 1.59
CA LEU A 110 -8.09 22.02 1.49
C LEU A 110 -9.16 22.12 2.58
N VAL A 111 -10.42 21.99 2.16
CA VAL A 111 -11.59 21.93 3.04
C VAL A 111 -12.52 20.81 2.62
N PRO A 112 -13.38 20.27 3.51
CA PRO A 112 -14.41 19.32 3.12
C PRO A 112 -15.27 19.83 1.95
N ALA A 113 -15.46 18.99 0.94
CA ALA A 113 -16.30 19.30 -0.22
C ALA A 113 -17.80 19.09 0.07
N SER A 114 -18.11 18.16 0.98
CA SER A 114 -19.47 17.87 1.45
C SER A 114 -19.45 17.18 2.81
N GLU A 115 -20.55 17.26 3.56
CA GLU A 115 -20.71 16.47 4.79
C GLU A 115 -20.95 14.99 4.40
N CYS A 116 -19.88 14.19 4.43
CA CYS A 116 -19.94 12.78 4.08
C CYS A 116 -19.02 11.98 5.02
N SER A 117 -19.60 10.97 5.69
CA SER A 117 -18.84 10.04 6.52
C SER A 117 -17.89 9.17 5.68
N SER A 118 -16.97 8.48 6.34
CA SER A 118 -16.11 7.48 5.68
C SER A 118 -16.90 6.48 4.83
N VAL A 119 -16.31 6.09 3.70
CA VAL A 119 -16.90 5.16 2.72
C VAL A 119 -15.89 4.07 2.37
N VAL A 120 -16.37 2.83 2.24
CA VAL A 120 -15.58 1.70 1.73
C VAL A 120 -16.09 1.33 0.34
N LEU A 121 -15.19 1.36 -0.64
CA LEU A 121 -15.44 0.90 -2.01
C LEU A 121 -14.76 -0.47 -2.16
N LEU A 122 -15.53 -1.52 -2.45
CA LEU A 122 -15.00 -2.83 -2.81
C LEU A 122 -15.22 -3.04 -4.31
N PHE A 123 -14.12 -3.09 -5.06
CA PHE A 123 -14.09 -3.48 -6.47
C PHE A 123 -13.84 -4.99 -6.55
N SER A 124 -14.84 -5.74 -7.00
CA SER A 124 -14.78 -7.20 -7.05
C SER A 124 -15.59 -7.78 -8.21
N GLY A 125 -15.34 -9.04 -8.57
CA GLY A 125 -16.03 -9.72 -9.67
C GLY A 125 -17.55 -9.90 -9.48
N ASP A 126 -18.04 -9.85 -8.24
CA ASP A 126 -19.46 -9.89 -7.88
C ASP A 126 -20.09 -8.49 -7.69
N GLY A 127 -19.31 -7.44 -7.92
CA GLY A 127 -19.74 -6.05 -7.83
C GLY A 127 -20.80 -5.70 -8.87
N SER A 128 -21.87 -5.06 -8.40
CA SER A 128 -23.01 -4.67 -9.24
C SER A 128 -23.72 -3.40 -8.75
N ALA A 129 -23.19 -2.77 -7.70
CA ALA A 129 -23.75 -1.53 -7.18
C ALA A 129 -23.55 -0.39 -8.19
N PRO A 130 -24.50 0.54 -8.27
CA PRO A 130 -24.27 1.80 -8.96
C PRO A 130 -23.15 2.59 -8.26
N CYS A 131 -22.52 3.51 -8.99
CA CYS A 131 -21.56 4.43 -8.41
C CYS A 131 -22.19 5.19 -7.22
N PRO A 132 -21.45 5.40 -6.13
CA PRO A 132 -21.94 6.19 -4.99
C PRO A 132 -22.26 7.61 -5.45
N GLY A 133 -23.36 8.17 -4.94
CA GLY A 133 -23.79 9.54 -5.27
C GLY A 133 -23.05 10.63 -4.48
N THR A 134 -22.28 10.25 -3.47
CA THR A 134 -21.49 11.14 -2.60
C THR A 134 -20.24 10.40 -2.13
N LEU A 135 -19.14 11.12 -1.96
CA LEU A 135 -17.86 10.60 -1.44
C LEU A 135 -17.28 11.60 -0.41
N PRO A 136 -16.50 11.15 0.59
CA PRO A 136 -15.85 12.03 1.56
C PRO A 136 -14.62 12.69 0.94
N LEU A 137 -14.88 13.72 0.13
CA LEU A 137 -13.87 14.46 -0.62
C LEU A 137 -13.53 15.79 0.05
N ARG A 138 -12.36 16.31 -0.29
CA ARG A 138 -11.91 17.67 -0.04
C ARG A 138 -11.88 18.45 -1.35
N ARG A 139 -12.06 19.76 -1.25
CA ARG A 139 -11.90 20.72 -2.35
C ARG A 139 -10.82 21.73 -2.03
N SER A 140 -10.23 22.31 -3.06
CA SER A 140 -9.25 23.39 -2.91
C SER A 140 -9.92 24.76 -3.03
N LEU A 141 -9.82 25.59 -1.99
CA LEU A 141 -10.24 26.99 -2.07
C LEU A 141 -9.25 27.87 -2.83
N TRP A 142 -8.01 27.42 -2.97
CA TRP A 142 -6.98 28.15 -3.73
C TRP A 142 -7.24 28.05 -5.23
N LEU A 143 -7.60 26.86 -5.75
CA LEU A 143 -7.97 26.66 -7.16
C LEU A 143 -9.29 27.36 -7.55
N GLU A 144 -10.07 27.88 -6.60
CA GLU A 144 -11.27 28.68 -6.86
C GLU A 144 -10.94 30.16 -7.14
N ARG A 145 -9.68 30.56 -7.02
CA ARG A 145 -9.24 31.95 -7.15
C ARG A 145 -8.67 32.22 -8.55
N GLU A 146 -8.30 33.48 -8.76
CA GLU A 146 -7.55 33.86 -9.95
C GLU A 146 -6.21 33.09 -10.00
N PRO A 147 -5.77 32.70 -11.20
CA PRO A 147 -4.49 32.08 -11.48
C PRO A 147 -3.33 32.63 -10.65
N ASP A 148 -2.60 31.74 -9.98
CA ASP A 148 -1.53 32.13 -9.06
C ASP A 148 -0.39 31.10 -9.00
N THR A 149 0.80 31.58 -8.66
CA THR A 149 1.95 30.76 -8.30
C THR A 149 2.28 30.97 -6.83
N LEU A 150 2.01 29.94 -6.02
CA LEU A 150 2.27 29.96 -4.59
C LEU A 150 3.54 29.18 -4.26
N MET A 151 4.43 29.78 -3.47
CA MET A 151 5.57 29.06 -2.89
C MET A 151 5.43 29.06 -1.37
N ILE A 152 5.47 27.87 -0.76
CA ILE A 152 5.46 27.70 0.68
C ILE A 152 6.75 27.04 1.15
N GLN A 153 7.31 27.54 2.25
CA GLN A 153 8.43 26.87 2.93
C GLN A 153 7.87 25.80 3.86
N SER A 154 8.45 24.61 3.79
CA SER A 154 8.08 23.48 4.63
C SER A 154 9.30 22.97 5.41
N PRO A 155 9.13 22.55 6.68
CA PRO A 155 10.17 21.83 7.41
C PRO A 155 10.40 20.39 6.86
N GLU A 156 9.64 19.95 5.86
CA GLU A 156 9.75 18.64 5.23
C GLU A 156 10.95 18.57 4.26
N GLU A 157 11.32 17.39 3.79
CA GLU A 157 12.42 17.14 2.86
C GLU A 157 11.97 17.29 1.41
N GLY A 158 12.90 17.75 0.56
CA GLY A 158 12.74 17.74 -0.89
C GLY A 158 11.91 18.91 -1.41
N ASN A 159 11.53 18.84 -2.68
CA ASN A 159 10.58 19.78 -3.27
C ASN A 159 9.39 18.99 -3.78
N ALA A 160 8.20 19.52 -3.56
CA ALA A 160 6.99 19.04 -4.21
C ALA A 160 6.35 20.17 -5.01
N PHE A 161 5.92 19.82 -6.22
CA PHE A 161 5.22 20.72 -7.12
C PHE A 161 3.84 20.15 -7.39
N PHE A 162 2.84 21.01 -7.38
CA PHE A 162 1.47 20.70 -7.77
C PHE A 162 1.01 21.76 -8.77
N TRP A 163 0.51 21.36 -9.94
CA TRP A 163 0.12 22.33 -10.97
C TRP A 163 -1.00 21.84 -11.87
N THR A 164 -1.66 22.77 -12.54
CA THR A 164 -2.75 22.53 -13.50
C THR A 164 -2.26 22.73 -14.94
N GLY A 165 -3.00 22.23 -15.93
CA GLY A 165 -2.71 22.45 -17.36
C GLY A 165 -1.49 21.74 -17.91
N HIS A 166 -1.19 20.55 -17.39
CA HIS A 166 -0.16 19.72 -17.99
C HIS A 166 -0.62 19.16 -19.35
N PRO A 167 0.30 18.88 -20.30
CA PRO A 167 -0.09 18.38 -21.61
C PRO A 167 -0.66 16.96 -21.54
N ASP A 168 -1.80 16.73 -22.22
CA ASP A 168 -2.49 15.42 -22.36
C ASP A 168 -1.57 14.25 -22.80
N ASP A 169 -0.44 14.54 -23.44
CA ASP A 169 0.46 13.55 -24.03
C ASP A 169 1.45 12.90 -23.04
N ALA A 170 1.49 13.32 -21.77
CA ALA A 170 2.39 12.74 -20.77
C ALA A 170 1.66 11.67 -19.93
N PRO A 171 1.99 10.37 -20.04
CA PRO A 171 1.36 9.32 -19.23
C PRO A 171 1.90 9.33 -17.79
N LEU A 172 1.56 10.36 -17.02
CA LEU A 172 2.06 10.56 -15.66
C LEU A 172 1.47 9.54 -14.68
N ALA A 173 0.25 9.03 -14.94
CA ALA A 173 -0.44 8.11 -14.04
C ALA A 173 0.40 6.87 -13.67
N GLY A 174 1.10 6.29 -14.64
CA GLY A 174 1.95 5.11 -14.41
C GLY A 174 3.23 5.41 -13.63
N ALA A 175 3.64 6.67 -13.56
CA ALA A 175 4.84 7.10 -12.86
C ALA A 175 4.59 7.52 -11.41
N ALA A 176 3.35 7.43 -10.90
CA ALA A 176 3.00 7.92 -9.56
C ALA A 176 3.87 7.31 -8.45
N TRP A 177 4.27 6.05 -8.59
CA TRP A 177 5.19 5.38 -7.66
C TRP A 177 6.60 5.99 -7.63
N ARG A 178 7.00 6.72 -8.68
CA ARG A 178 8.25 7.50 -8.77
C ARG A 178 8.10 8.91 -8.21
N GLY A 179 6.96 9.21 -7.59
CA GLY A 179 6.65 10.53 -7.06
C GLY A 179 6.22 11.53 -8.12
N THR A 180 5.73 11.10 -9.29
CA THR A 180 5.15 12.01 -10.30
C THR A 180 3.87 11.42 -10.86
N GLY A 181 2.75 12.14 -10.81
CA GLY A 181 1.45 11.60 -11.23
C GLY A 181 0.38 12.68 -11.33
N THR A 182 -0.87 12.24 -11.44
CA THR A 182 -2.06 13.12 -11.50
C THR A 182 -3.10 12.71 -10.46
N GLU A 183 -4.00 13.63 -10.12
CA GLU A 183 -5.18 13.37 -9.32
C GLU A 183 -6.32 14.33 -9.65
N MET A 184 -7.57 13.87 -9.51
CA MET A 184 -8.75 14.72 -9.71
C MET A 184 -9.14 15.40 -8.41
N LEU A 185 -9.12 16.74 -8.39
CA LEU A 185 -9.39 17.56 -7.22
C LEU A 185 -10.64 18.42 -7.42
N PRO A 186 -11.70 18.24 -6.62
CA PRO A 186 -12.84 19.14 -6.62
C PRO A 186 -12.45 20.61 -6.40
N SER A 187 -13.09 21.48 -7.16
CA SER A 187 -13.06 22.94 -7.03
C SER A 187 -14.50 23.48 -7.03
N GLY A 188 -14.67 24.80 -6.95
CA GLY A 188 -15.98 25.43 -6.88
C GLY A 188 -16.86 25.21 -8.12
N GLU A 189 -16.25 25.07 -9.31
CA GLU A 189 -16.98 24.94 -10.58
C GLU A 189 -17.08 23.50 -11.10
N GLY A 190 -16.30 22.56 -10.53
CA GLY A 190 -16.23 21.17 -10.98
C GLY A 190 -15.08 20.43 -10.31
N SER A 191 -14.29 19.69 -11.09
CA SER A 191 -13.00 19.15 -10.63
C SER A 191 -11.90 19.49 -11.62
N VAL A 192 -10.70 19.71 -11.11
CA VAL A 192 -9.51 20.02 -11.90
C VAL A 192 -8.53 18.86 -11.80
N GLU A 193 -7.88 18.52 -12.90
CA GLU A 193 -6.76 17.59 -12.89
C GLU A 193 -5.50 18.28 -12.34
N LEU A 194 -5.03 17.79 -11.20
CA LEU A 194 -3.82 18.27 -10.54
C LEU A 194 -2.67 17.32 -10.85
N SER A 195 -1.65 17.82 -11.54
CA SER A 195 -0.37 17.14 -11.67
C SER A 195 0.48 17.35 -10.43
N PHE A 196 1.27 16.35 -10.04
CA PHE A 196 2.24 16.46 -8.97
C PHE A 196 3.60 15.86 -9.34
N SER A 197 4.67 16.41 -8.76
CA SER A 197 6.03 15.87 -8.89
C SER A 197 6.87 16.14 -7.64
N CYS A 198 7.54 15.10 -7.17
CA CYS A 198 8.31 15.04 -5.94
C CYS A 198 9.77 14.76 -6.29
N VAL A 199 10.54 15.79 -6.63
CA VAL A 199 11.92 15.62 -7.09
C VAL A 199 12.88 16.40 -6.21
N HIS A 200 13.84 15.69 -5.61
CA HIS A 200 14.92 16.30 -4.83
C HIS A 200 15.75 17.25 -5.70
N GLY A 201 15.96 18.48 -5.21
CA GLY A 201 16.81 19.47 -5.87
C GLY A 201 16.23 20.15 -7.12
N SER A 202 14.97 19.88 -7.47
CA SER A 202 14.31 20.51 -8.62
C SER A 202 13.84 21.94 -8.35
N VAL A 203 13.71 22.71 -9.44
CA VAL A 203 13.13 24.06 -9.48
C VAL A 203 11.97 24.10 -10.48
N PRO A 204 11.02 25.06 -10.37
CA PRO A 204 9.85 25.15 -11.25
C PRO A 204 10.16 25.09 -12.75
N SER A 205 11.28 25.66 -13.19
CA SER A 205 11.67 25.62 -14.62
C SER A 205 11.89 24.21 -15.17
N ASN A 206 12.10 23.21 -14.30
CA ASN A 206 12.28 21.83 -14.71
C ASN A 206 10.94 21.13 -15.04
N LEU A 207 9.80 21.68 -14.59
CA LEU A 207 8.48 21.08 -14.81
C LEU A 207 8.11 21.00 -16.30
N LEU A 208 8.50 22.01 -17.08
CA LEU A 208 8.28 22.08 -18.53
C LEU A 208 9.09 21.04 -19.32
N GLY A 209 10.04 20.35 -18.67
CA GLY A 209 10.92 19.35 -19.27
C GLY A 209 10.77 17.96 -18.68
N ILE A 210 9.71 17.69 -17.90
CA ILE A 210 9.46 16.34 -17.37
C ILE A 210 9.12 15.42 -18.55
N VAL A 211 10.13 14.65 -18.98
CA VAL A 211 9.98 13.50 -19.86
C VAL A 211 10.25 12.28 -19.00
N LEU A 212 9.22 11.47 -18.78
CA LEU A 212 9.35 10.23 -18.05
C LEU A 212 9.65 9.10 -19.03
N ASP A 213 10.88 8.59 -18.96
CA ASP A 213 11.20 7.34 -19.62
C ASP A 213 10.31 6.23 -19.02
N PRO A 214 9.65 5.40 -19.84
CA PRO A 214 8.87 4.28 -19.34
C PRO A 214 9.74 3.35 -18.49
N HIS A 215 9.25 2.99 -17.32
CA HIS A 215 9.89 2.04 -16.44
C HIS A 215 9.04 0.75 -16.39
N PRO A 216 9.64 -0.45 -16.34
CA PRO A 216 8.88 -1.70 -16.27
C PRO A 216 7.88 -1.79 -15.10
N MET A 217 8.13 -1.05 -14.02
CA MET A 217 7.23 -0.98 -12.87
C MET A 217 6.01 -0.09 -13.07
N ASP A 218 5.99 0.77 -14.09
CA ASP A 218 4.84 1.62 -14.38
C ASP A 218 3.61 0.77 -14.74
N GLU A 219 3.78 -0.25 -15.58
CA GLU A 219 2.70 -1.16 -15.98
C GLU A 219 2.19 -1.94 -14.77
N VAL A 220 3.08 -2.52 -13.96
CA VAL A 220 2.71 -3.29 -12.77
C VAL A 220 1.99 -2.42 -11.75
N TYR A 221 2.46 -1.18 -11.55
CA TYR A 221 1.80 -0.23 -10.67
C TYR A 221 0.41 0.14 -11.21
N MET A 222 0.27 0.39 -12.51
CA MET A 222 -1.02 0.72 -13.13
C MET A 222 -2.03 -0.42 -13.07
N GLU A 223 -1.58 -1.68 -13.17
CA GLU A 223 -2.45 -2.84 -13.01
C GLU A 223 -2.93 -3.05 -11.57
N THR A 224 -2.32 -2.38 -10.60
CA THR A 224 -2.56 -2.58 -9.16
C THR A 224 -3.04 -1.29 -8.48
N TRP A 225 -2.14 -0.56 -7.84
CA TRP A 225 -2.45 0.66 -7.10
C TRP A 225 -2.99 1.77 -8.02
N GLY A 226 -2.38 1.94 -9.19
CA GLY A 226 -2.78 2.93 -10.19
C GLY A 226 -4.21 2.72 -10.68
N ALA A 227 -4.66 1.48 -10.86
CA ALA A 227 -6.05 1.18 -11.22
C ALA A 227 -7.03 1.66 -10.14
N ALA A 228 -6.71 1.46 -8.86
CA ALA A 228 -7.55 1.93 -7.76
C ALA A 228 -7.61 3.46 -7.73
N PHE A 229 -6.48 4.14 -7.93
CA PHE A 229 -6.44 5.61 -8.00
C PHE A 229 -7.23 6.15 -9.19
N ALA A 230 -7.01 5.61 -10.39
CA ALA A 230 -7.73 6.00 -11.60
C ALA A 230 -9.24 5.75 -11.47
N ALA A 231 -9.65 4.67 -10.80
CA ALA A 231 -11.06 4.39 -10.54
C ALA A 231 -11.69 5.42 -9.60
N VAL A 232 -11.00 5.80 -8.52
CA VAL A 232 -11.50 6.87 -7.63
C VAL A 232 -11.53 8.21 -8.35
N ASP A 233 -10.50 8.54 -9.14
CA ASP A 233 -10.44 9.77 -9.91
C ASP A 233 -11.59 9.84 -10.94
N SER A 234 -11.93 8.71 -11.58
CA SER A 234 -13.10 8.59 -12.46
C SER A 234 -14.43 8.77 -11.72
N LEU A 235 -14.53 8.30 -10.47
CA LEU A 235 -15.72 8.53 -9.64
C LEU A 235 -15.85 10.01 -9.25
N ILE A 236 -14.74 10.68 -8.95
CA ILE A 236 -14.70 12.12 -8.66
C ILE A 236 -15.16 12.90 -9.89
N ALA A 237 -14.59 12.64 -11.06
CA ALA A 237 -14.97 13.28 -12.33
C ALA A 237 -16.44 13.01 -12.72
N GLY A 238 -16.99 11.86 -12.31
CA GLY A 238 -18.40 11.54 -12.49
C GLY A 238 -19.35 12.32 -11.56
N LEU A 239 -18.87 12.73 -10.38
CA LEU A 239 -19.64 13.54 -9.41
C LEU A 239 -19.48 15.04 -9.65
N TYR A 240 -18.28 15.46 -10.05
CA TYR A 240 -17.89 16.83 -10.34
C TYR A 240 -17.31 16.84 -11.75
N PRO A 241 -18.01 17.41 -12.75
CA PRO A 241 -17.49 17.46 -14.11
C PRO A 241 -16.11 18.12 -14.16
N GLU A 242 -15.25 17.59 -15.01
CA GLU A 242 -13.91 18.14 -15.24
C GLU A 242 -13.96 19.54 -15.86
N VAL A 243 -13.09 20.42 -15.37
CA VAL A 243 -12.94 21.81 -15.81
C VAL A 243 -11.47 22.04 -16.18
N ASP A 244 -11.26 22.66 -17.33
CA ASP A 244 -9.93 23.08 -17.77
C ASP A 244 -9.39 24.21 -16.89
N ASP A 245 -8.24 23.98 -16.26
CA ASP A 245 -7.43 24.96 -15.56
C ASP A 245 -5.98 24.74 -16.01
N SER A 246 -5.25 25.81 -16.31
CA SER A 246 -3.85 25.70 -16.76
C SER A 246 -2.87 26.67 -16.14
N GLU A 247 -3.28 27.36 -15.08
CA GLU A 247 -2.57 28.56 -14.64
C GLU A 247 -2.20 28.58 -13.14
N HIS A 248 -2.35 27.45 -12.45
CA HIS A 248 -2.00 27.32 -11.03
C HIS A 248 -0.71 26.50 -10.83
N LEU A 249 0.20 27.02 -10.00
CA LEU A 249 1.40 26.29 -9.55
C LEU A 249 1.64 26.49 -8.05
N LEU A 250 1.61 25.40 -7.28
CA LEU A 250 2.05 25.33 -5.89
C LEU A 250 3.42 24.68 -5.82
N TRP A 251 4.39 25.38 -5.22
CA TRP A 251 5.71 24.87 -4.88
C TRP A 251 5.88 24.78 -3.37
N ILE A 252 5.95 23.55 -2.87
CA ILE A 252 6.34 23.24 -1.50
C ILE A 252 7.83 23.02 -1.46
N ARG A 253 8.55 23.97 -0.86
CA ARG A 253 10.01 23.91 -0.71
C ARG A 253 10.36 23.36 0.67
N GLY A 254 10.80 22.11 0.70
CA GLY A 254 11.27 21.45 1.90
C GLY A 254 12.70 21.87 2.29
N GLU A 255 12.90 22.16 3.57
CA GLU A 255 14.19 22.53 4.16
C GLU A 255 14.71 21.52 5.20
N GLY A 256 13.99 20.42 5.46
CA GLY A 256 14.30 19.44 6.51
C GLY A 256 14.23 17.98 6.05
N PHE A 257 13.76 17.08 6.94
CA PHE A 257 13.75 15.61 6.76
C PHE A 257 12.33 14.98 6.74
N GLY A 258 11.27 15.81 6.82
CA GLY A 258 9.87 15.33 6.80
C GLY A 258 9.36 15.00 5.39
N ARG A 259 8.07 14.71 5.21
CA ARG A 259 7.45 14.57 3.88
C ARG A 259 6.23 15.48 3.74
N PRO A 260 6.03 16.13 2.57
CA PRO A 260 4.76 16.57 1.98
C PRO A 260 3.43 16.33 2.66
N TRP A 261 3.28 15.04 2.90
CA TRP A 261 2.09 14.24 2.99
C TRP A 261 2.49 12.93 3.67
N ARG A 262 1.50 12.19 4.13
CA ARG A 262 1.68 10.94 4.85
C ARG A 262 1.36 9.76 3.93
N THR A 263 2.28 8.82 3.86
CA THR A 263 2.05 7.49 3.30
C THR A 263 2.64 6.45 4.22
N ALA A 264 1.99 5.28 4.30
CA ALA A 264 2.52 4.14 5.03
C ALA A 264 2.20 2.84 4.29
N PRO A 265 3.15 1.89 4.21
CA PRO A 265 2.94 0.58 3.58
C PRO A 265 2.03 -0.30 4.45
N SER A 266 1.78 -1.54 4.01
CA SER A 266 0.95 -2.54 4.68
C SER A 266 1.18 -2.61 6.20
N PRO A 267 0.12 -2.90 6.99
CA PRO A 267 0.27 -3.10 8.43
C PRO A 267 1.17 -4.31 8.69
N THR A 268 2.04 -4.19 9.70
CA THR A 268 2.89 -5.30 10.08
C THR A 268 2.07 -6.35 10.83
N PRO A 269 2.25 -7.64 10.49
CA PRO A 269 1.49 -8.69 11.14
C PRO A 269 1.98 -8.90 12.60
N PRO A 270 1.14 -9.37 13.54
CA PRO A 270 1.45 -9.36 14.99
C PRO A 270 2.71 -10.17 15.35
N PRO A 271 3.49 -9.88 16.39
CA PRO A 271 4.74 -10.62 16.68
C PRO A 271 4.60 -12.16 16.82
N SER A 272 3.40 -12.65 17.11
CA SER A 272 3.08 -14.07 17.23
C SER A 272 1.78 -14.42 16.51
N ALA A 273 1.78 -15.51 15.72
CA ALA A 273 0.59 -16.10 15.14
C ALA A 273 -0.16 -16.94 16.20
N SER A 274 -1.11 -16.31 16.90
CA SER A 274 -1.91 -16.95 17.96
C SER A 274 -3.18 -17.65 17.46
N TYR A 275 -3.57 -17.38 16.21
CA TYR A 275 -4.77 -17.93 15.57
C TYR A 275 -4.47 -18.36 14.13
N GLY A 276 -5.10 -19.46 13.70
CA GLY A 276 -4.98 -19.99 12.34
C GLY A 276 -6.09 -19.46 11.45
N VAL A 277 -5.72 -18.79 10.36
CA VAL A 277 -6.67 -18.24 9.39
C VAL A 277 -7.21 -19.37 8.52
N VAL A 278 -8.47 -19.28 8.12
CA VAL A 278 -9.09 -20.25 7.22
C VAL A 278 -9.00 -19.71 5.80
N MET A 279 -8.55 -20.54 4.86
CA MET A 279 -8.52 -20.17 3.44
C MET A 279 -9.95 -20.00 2.91
N PRO A 280 -10.37 -18.78 2.52
CA PRO A 280 -11.77 -18.50 2.19
C PRO A 280 -12.20 -19.03 0.82
N CYS A 281 -11.28 -19.07 -0.13
CA CYS A 281 -11.50 -19.48 -1.51
C CYS A 281 -10.26 -20.21 -2.04
N VAL A 282 -10.42 -20.91 -3.17
CA VAL A 282 -9.28 -21.50 -3.87
C VAL A 282 -8.57 -20.38 -4.63
N PRO A 283 -7.24 -20.21 -4.47
CA PRO A 283 -6.48 -19.22 -5.23
C PRO A 283 -6.67 -19.40 -6.74
N SER A 284 -6.87 -18.30 -7.45
CA SER A 284 -7.17 -18.30 -8.89
C SER A 284 -6.24 -17.36 -9.64
N GLY A 285 -5.02 -17.83 -9.90
CA GLY A 285 -3.97 -17.06 -10.58
C GLY A 285 -3.01 -16.36 -9.63
N PRO A 286 -1.78 -16.06 -10.08
CA PRO A 286 -0.73 -15.50 -9.24
C PRO A 286 -1.15 -14.14 -8.68
N HIS A 287 -0.66 -13.82 -7.49
CA HIS A 287 -0.87 -12.51 -6.90
C HIS A 287 -0.29 -11.42 -7.83
N PRO A 288 -1.00 -10.29 -8.06
CA PRO A 288 -0.54 -9.28 -9.02
C PRO A 288 0.78 -8.60 -8.62
N LEU A 289 1.14 -8.65 -7.33
CA LEU A 289 2.43 -8.13 -6.83
C LEU A 289 3.53 -9.20 -6.70
N LEU A 290 3.31 -10.44 -7.19
CA LEU A 290 4.29 -11.52 -7.06
C LEU A 290 5.67 -11.17 -7.69
N GLY A 291 5.68 -10.35 -8.74
CA GLY A 291 6.91 -9.90 -9.41
C GLY A 291 7.56 -8.65 -8.81
N LEU A 292 6.97 -8.05 -7.78
CA LEU A 292 7.52 -6.88 -7.09
C LEU A 292 8.30 -7.35 -5.86
N GLY A 293 9.46 -7.97 -6.10
CA GLY A 293 10.37 -8.40 -5.04
C GLY A 293 11.34 -7.29 -4.62
N GLY A 294 12.02 -7.48 -3.49
CA GLY A 294 13.03 -6.56 -3.00
C GLY A 294 14.17 -6.29 -4.00
N SER A 295 14.46 -7.24 -4.89
CA SER A 295 15.49 -7.13 -5.94
C SER A 295 15.26 -6.01 -6.96
N VAL A 296 14.02 -5.55 -7.14
CA VAL A 296 13.68 -4.47 -8.08
C VAL A 296 13.55 -3.11 -7.41
N ILE A 297 13.69 -3.03 -6.08
CA ILE A 297 13.58 -1.79 -5.33
C ILE A 297 14.91 -1.02 -5.38
N PRO A 298 14.91 0.26 -5.84
CA PRO A 298 16.13 1.07 -5.83
C PRO A 298 16.73 1.19 -4.42
N ASN A 299 18.05 1.20 -4.33
CA ASN A 299 18.81 1.30 -3.07
C ASN A 299 18.58 0.13 -2.09
N ALA A 300 17.93 -0.96 -2.51
CA ALA A 300 17.85 -2.17 -1.72
C ALA A 300 19.22 -2.85 -1.62
N GLU A 301 19.63 -3.17 -0.40
CA GLU A 301 20.85 -3.92 -0.12
C GLU A 301 20.51 -5.41 0.03
N ARG A 302 21.31 -6.25 -0.64
CA ARG A 302 21.14 -7.71 -0.66
C ARG A 302 21.97 -8.34 0.46
N LEU A 303 21.30 -9.03 1.38
CA LEU A 303 21.91 -9.87 2.40
C LEU A 303 21.73 -11.35 2.03
N GLU A 304 22.80 -11.99 1.58
CA GLU A 304 22.79 -13.43 1.31
C GLU A 304 22.88 -14.22 2.61
N LEU A 305 21.96 -15.18 2.82
CA LEU A 305 22.01 -16.11 3.93
C LEU A 305 23.06 -17.20 3.67
N PRO A 306 23.73 -17.73 4.71
CA PRO A 306 24.95 -18.51 4.53
C PRO A 306 24.75 -19.88 3.85
N GLY A 307 23.56 -20.47 3.97
CA GLY A 307 23.22 -21.78 3.43
C GLY A 307 22.29 -21.73 2.22
N VAL A 308 21.80 -22.90 1.83
CA VAL A 308 20.92 -23.08 0.67
C VAL A 308 19.65 -23.83 1.04
N LEU A 309 18.57 -23.55 0.33
CA LEU A 309 17.36 -24.34 0.35
C LEU A 309 17.56 -25.62 -0.45
N GLU A 310 17.44 -26.77 0.20
CA GLU A 310 17.56 -28.07 -0.48
C GLU A 310 16.24 -28.49 -1.14
N ARG A 311 15.12 -28.17 -0.48
CA ARG A 311 13.77 -28.50 -0.97
C ARG A 311 13.09 -27.30 -1.59
N HIS A 312 13.39 -27.04 -2.87
CA HIS A 312 12.81 -25.92 -3.63
C HIS A 312 11.27 -25.86 -3.62
N SER A 313 10.58 -26.99 -3.51
CA SER A 313 9.11 -27.02 -3.43
C SER A 313 8.56 -26.31 -2.18
N MET A 314 9.40 -26.10 -1.16
CA MET A 314 9.05 -25.41 0.08
C MET A 314 9.35 -23.91 0.05
N ALA A 315 9.99 -23.39 -1.01
CA ALA A 315 10.44 -22.01 -1.07
C ALA A 315 9.34 -20.99 -0.72
N PRO A 316 8.12 -21.04 -1.31
CA PRO A 316 7.09 -20.04 -1.02
C PRO A 316 6.62 -20.03 0.44
N VAL A 317 6.62 -21.21 1.09
CA VAL A 317 6.24 -21.32 2.51
C VAL A 317 7.37 -20.79 3.40
N LEU A 318 8.62 -21.07 3.04
CA LEU A 318 9.79 -20.61 3.79
C LEU A 318 10.03 -19.11 3.63
N GLU A 319 9.74 -18.51 2.48
CA GLU A 319 9.68 -17.06 2.27
C GLU A 319 8.76 -16.43 3.31
N ALA A 320 7.50 -16.87 3.37
CA ALA A 320 6.54 -16.35 4.32
C ALA A 320 6.94 -16.59 5.80
N VAL A 321 7.59 -17.71 6.12
CA VAL A 321 8.07 -17.98 7.48
C VAL A 321 9.23 -17.05 7.86
N LEU A 322 10.22 -16.91 6.98
CA LEU A 322 11.37 -16.04 7.19
C LEU A 322 10.93 -14.58 7.25
N GLU A 323 10.04 -14.15 6.36
CA GLU A 323 9.44 -12.80 6.37
C GLU A 323 8.86 -12.50 7.76
N ARG A 324 8.13 -13.46 8.34
CA ARG A 324 7.53 -13.32 9.65
C ARG A 324 8.54 -13.27 10.80
N MET A 325 9.56 -14.13 10.73
CA MET A 325 10.62 -14.17 11.74
C MET A 325 11.39 -12.85 11.73
N ILE A 326 11.78 -12.36 10.56
CA ILE A 326 12.48 -11.08 10.38
C ILE A 326 11.61 -9.91 10.87
N ALA A 327 10.33 -9.84 10.49
CA ALA A 327 9.42 -8.78 10.95
C ALA A 327 9.40 -8.67 12.48
N ARG A 328 9.17 -9.78 13.17
CA ARG A 328 9.09 -9.84 14.64
C ARG A 328 10.33 -9.25 15.30
N ASP A 329 11.47 -9.57 14.73
CA ASP A 329 12.78 -9.39 15.31
C ASP A 329 13.36 -8.00 15.02
N LEU A 330 13.19 -7.54 13.79
CA LEU A 330 13.63 -6.23 13.33
C LEU A 330 12.85 -5.11 14.03
N HIS A 331 11.54 -5.29 14.26
CA HIS A 331 10.69 -4.32 14.98
C HIS A 331 11.06 -4.17 16.46
N ALA A 332 11.71 -5.17 17.06
CA ALA A 332 12.07 -5.14 18.47
C ALA A 332 13.39 -4.40 18.75
N GLY A 333 14.22 -4.13 17.73
CA GLY A 333 15.63 -3.77 17.94
C GLY A 333 16.21 -2.62 17.10
N SER A 334 15.57 -2.17 16.02
CA SER A 334 16.24 -1.26 15.07
C SER A 334 16.09 0.23 15.39
N GLY A 335 15.03 0.66 16.09
CA GLY A 335 14.72 2.08 16.33
C GLY A 335 14.52 2.93 15.06
N GLN A 336 14.63 2.31 13.88
CA GLN A 336 14.47 2.88 12.54
C GLN A 336 13.56 1.95 11.73
N GLU A 337 12.73 2.54 10.86
CA GLU A 337 11.94 1.79 9.90
C GLU A 337 12.87 1.13 8.88
N LEU A 338 12.90 -0.20 8.88
CA LEU A 338 13.55 -1.00 7.84
C LEU A 338 12.47 -1.82 7.17
N LEU A 339 12.40 -1.70 5.85
CA LEU A 339 11.58 -2.54 4.99
C LEU A 339 12.45 -3.69 4.51
N PHE A 340 11.84 -4.86 4.36
CA PHE A 340 12.57 -6.04 3.92
C PHE A 340 11.68 -6.95 3.08
N ASP A 341 12.33 -7.78 2.28
CA ASP A 341 11.71 -8.85 1.52
C ASP A 341 12.62 -10.08 1.48
N VAL A 342 12.06 -11.27 1.28
CA VAL A 342 12.80 -12.53 1.24
C VAL A 342 12.57 -13.20 -0.11
N GLU A 343 13.65 -13.51 -0.82
CA GLU A 343 13.60 -14.14 -2.14
C GLU A 343 14.45 -15.42 -2.18
N PHE A 344 13.96 -16.43 -2.91
CA PHE A 344 14.72 -17.65 -3.21
C PHE A 344 15.06 -17.72 -4.70
N GLU A 345 16.34 -17.96 -4.99
CA GLU A 345 16.84 -18.07 -6.37
C GLU A 345 16.86 -19.53 -6.86
N ALA A 346 16.96 -19.72 -8.18
CA ALA A 346 16.97 -21.03 -8.82
C ALA A 346 18.10 -21.97 -8.35
N GLY A 347 19.15 -21.43 -7.73
CA GLY A 347 20.25 -22.19 -7.13
C GLY A 347 20.03 -22.61 -5.66
N GLY A 348 18.90 -22.23 -5.05
CA GLY A 348 18.62 -22.48 -3.64
C GLY A 348 19.18 -21.41 -2.71
N THR A 349 19.89 -20.42 -3.24
CA THR A 349 20.32 -19.23 -2.51
C THR A 349 19.12 -18.49 -1.94
N VAL A 350 19.22 -18.10 -0.68
CA VAL A 350 18.20 -17.32 0.03
C VAL A 350 18.75 -15.93 0.30
N ALA A 351 18.05 -14.91 -0.17
CA ALA A 351 18.44 -13.53 0.01
C ALA A 351 17.37 -12.77 0.80
N VAL A 352 17.82 -11.90 1.70
CA VAL A 352 16.98 -10.88 2.32
C VAL A 352 17.35 -9.54 1.71
N TRP A 353 16.39 -8.87 1.09
CA TRP A 353 16.54 -7.52 0.58
C TRP A 353 16.11 -6.52 1.64
N LEU A 354 16.88 -5.45 1.82
CA LEU A 354 16.64 -4.46 2.87
C LEU A 354 16.66 -3.04 2.29
N VAL A 355 15.72 -2.22 2.74
CA VAL A 355 15.63 -0.80 2.39
C VAL A 355 15.42 -0.02 3.68
N ALA A 356 16.24 1.01 3.93
CA ALA A 356 16.01 1.89 5.06
C ALA A 356 14.84 2.84 4.77
N GLY A 357 14.15 3.27 5.83
CA GLY A 357 13.11 4.29 5.76
C GLY A 357 13.57 5.49 4.93
N GLY A 358 12.68 6.01 4.09
CA GLY A 358 13.01 7.08 3.15
C GLY A 358 13.59 6.61 1.81
N GLY A 359 13.80 5.32 1.58
CA GLY A 359 14.40 4.80 0.35
C GLY A 359 15.93 4.94 0.32
N MET A 360 16.54 5.06 1.50
CA MET A 360 17.99 5.16 1.69
C MET A 360 18.62 3.76 1.83
N ASN A 361 19.94 3.68 1.64
CA ASN A 361 20.67 2.44 1.90
C ASN A 361 20.62 2.12 3.40
N PRO A 362 20.33 0.86 3.77
CA PRO A 362 20.55 0.34 5.13
C PRO A 362 21.97 0.61 5.63
N ALA A 363 22.10 0.96 6.90
CA ALA A 363 23.41 1.13 7.53
C ALA A 363 24.05 -0.23 7.80
N ALA A 364 25.38 -0.33 7.68
CA ALA A 364 26.11 -1.61 7.81
C ALA A 364 25.84 -2.35 9.14
N ASN A 365 25.69 -1.62 10.24
CA ASN A 365 25.36 -2.21 11.54
C ASN A 365 23.96 -2.84 11.60
N GLN A 366 23.02 -2.43 10.75
CA GLN A 366 21.69 -3.03 10.67
C GLN A 366 21.74 -4.42 10.03
N LEU A 367 22.62 -4.61 9.05
CA LEU A 367 22.88 -5.90 8.42
C LEU A 367 23.44 -6.90 9.44
N ASP A 368 24.42 -6.46 10.23
CA ASP A 368 25.02 -7.29 11.29
C ASP A 368 23.98 -7.69 12.35
N ILE A 369 23.14 -6.74 12.80
CA ILE A 369 22.05 -7.01 13.75
C ILE A 369 21.08 -8.06 13.18
N LEU A 370 20.67 -7.92 11.92
CA LEU A 370 19.74 -8.86 11.32
C LEU A 370 20.31 -10.28 11.27
N GLN A 371 21.58 -10.44 10.91
CA GLN A 371 22.25 -11.74 10.91
C GLN A 371 22.26 -12.39 12.30
N ASP A 372 22.61 -11.61 13.33
CA ASP A 372 22.62 -12.10 14.72
C ASP A 372 21.23 -12.48 15.21
N VAL A 373 20.20 -11.71 14.85
CA VAL A 373 18.85 -12.02 15.29
C VAL A 373 18.31 -13.25 14.55
N LEU A 374 18.47 -13.35 13.24
CA LEU A 374 18.07 -14.54 12.46
C LEU A 374 18.69 -15.83 13.02
N ARG A 375 19.97 -15.78 13.39
CA ARG A 375 20.68 -16.89 14.04
C ARG A 375 20.06 -17.30 15.37
N ASN A 376 19.62 -16.34 16.18
CA ASN A 376 18.97 -16.62 17.47
C ASN A 376 17.53 -17.11 17.31
N SER A 377 16.85 -16.71 16.24
CA SER A 377 15.44 -17.02 16.00
C SER A 377 15.16 -18.49 15.70
N LEU A 378 16.18 -19.25 15.31
CA LEU A 378 16.10 -20.72 15.18
C LEU A 378 15.96 -21.47 16.51
N LEU A 379 16.40 -20.88 17.62
CA LEU A 379 16.23 -21.50 18.94
C LEU A 379 14.75 -21.53 19.38
N VAL A 380 13.89 -20.82 18.64
CA VAL A 380 12.44 -20.81 18.82
C VAL A 380 11.80 -21.21 17.48
N PRO A 381 11.69 -22.52 17.17
CA PRO A 381 11.18 -22.97 15.88
C PRO A 381 9.75 -22.46 15.64
N PRO A 382 9.37 -22.19 14.38
CA PRO A 382 8.05 -21.66 14.06
C PRO A 382 6.95 -22.62 14.50
N GLY A 383 5.93 -22.08 15.16
CA GLY A 383 4.78 -22.85 15.60
C GLY A 383 3.90 -23.32 14.44
N ARG A 384 3.09 -24.36 14.68
CA ARG A 384 2.15 -24.91 13.67
C ARG A 384 1.22 -23.86 13.08
N THR A 385 0.77 -22.91 13.90
CA THR A 385 -0.12 -21.82 13.47
C THR A 385 0.56 -20.92 12.45
N LEU A 386 1.80 -20.49 12.72
CA LEU A 386 2.57 -19.68 11.79
C LEU A 386 2.75 -20.43 10.47
N ILE A 387 3.20 -21.69 10.52
CA ILE A 387 3.39 -22.49 9.31
C ILE A 387 2.08 -22.65 8.53
N GLY A 388 0.96 -22.90 9.22
CA GLY A 388 -0.36 -23.00 8.58
C GLY A 388 -0.75 -21.71 7.85
N ASN A 389 -0.56 -20.55 8.50
CA ASN A 389 -0.83 -19.25 7.89
C ASN A 389 0.13 -18.96 6.73
N SER A 390 1.42 -19.28 6.87
CA SER A 390 2.41 -19.17 5.78
C SER A 390 2.04 -20.03 4.57
N VAL A 391 1.48 -21.23 4.75
CA VAL A 391 0.99 -22.07 3.64
C VAL A 391 -0.17 -21.39 2.91
N ILE A 392 -1.09 -20.75 3.64
CA ILE A 392 -2.22 -20.02 3.03
C ILE A 392 -1.70 -18.81 2.26
N ARG A 393 -0.80 -18.01 2.86
CA ARG A 393 -0.17 -16.86 2.20
C ARG A 393 0.55 -17.29 0.93
N ALA A 394 1.41 -18.31 1.02
CA ALA A 394 2.11 -18.88 -0.12
C ALA A 394 1.13 -19.34 -1.22
N SER A 395 0.01 -19.95 -0.84
CA SER A 395 -0.99 -20.41 -1.80
C SER A 395 -1.65 -19.25 -2.58
N PHE A 396 -1.93 -18.14 -1.90
CA PHE A 396 -2.46 -16.95 -2.55
C PHE A 396 -1.42 -16.21 -3.39
N MET A 397 -0.17 -16.11 -2.90
CA MET A 397 0.94 -15.55 -3.67
C MET A 397 1.17 -16.30 -4.99
N GLU A 398 1.22 -17.64 -4.91
CA GLU A 398 1.45 -18.54 -6.05
C GLU A 398 0.22 -18.73 -6.95
N GLY A 399 -0.98 -18.35 -6.48
CA GLY A 399 -2.21 -18.57 -7.23
C GLY A 399 -2.66 -20.02 -7.33
N ARG A 400 -2.17 -20.89 -6.46
CA ARG A 400 -2.49 -22.33 -6.41
C ARG A 400 -2.35 -22.85 -4.97
N ILE A 401 -3.01 -23.95 -4.66
CA ILE A 401 -2.84 -24.60 -3.35
C ILE A 401 -1.41 -25.13 -3.25
N VAL A 402 -0.69 -24.67 -2.23
CA VAL A 402 0.64 -25.18 -1.86
C VAL A 402 0.46 -26.30 -0.82
N ASP A 403 1.29 -27.34 -0.93
CA ASP A 403 1.23 -28.49 -0.04
C ASP A 403 1.48 -28.09 1.42
N SER A 404 0.77 -28.75 2.34
CA SER A 404 1.00 -28.55 3.77
C SER A 404 2.39 -29.02 4.17
N VAL A 405 3.10 -28.22 4.95
CA VAL A 405 4.44 -28.53 5.44
C VAL A 405 4.41 -28.76 6.95
N GLY A 406 5.15 -29.76 7.42
CA GLY A 406 5.29 -30.03 8.85
C GLY A 406 6.35 -29.16 9.52
N VAL A 407 6.25 -29.03 10.85
CA VAL A 407 7.20 -28.26 11.68
C VAL A 407 8.63 -28.79 11.52
N ARG A 408 8.80 -30.11 11.42
CA ARG A 408 10.11 -30.74 11.33
C ARG A 408 10.80 -30.35 10.03
N GLU A 409 10.07 -30.41 8.93
CA GLU A 409 10.56 -30.09 7.59
C GLU A 409 10.99 -28.63 7.52
N VAL A 410 10.14 -27.70 8.00
CA VAL A 410 10.48 -26.27 8.07
C VAL A 410 11.72 -26.04 8.94
N SER A 411 11.79 -26.68 10.11
CA SER A 411 12.93 -26.50 11.02
C SER A 411 14.23 -27.01 10.41
N MET A 412 14.19 -28.13 9.69
CA MET A 412 15.37 -28.67 9.00
C MET A 412 15.87 -27.73 7.90
N GLU A 413 14.98 -27.23 7.04
CA GLU A 413 15.41 -26.31 5.97
C GLU A 413 15.93 -24.98 6.54
N LEU A 414 15.30 -24.44 7.59
CA LEU A 414 15.82 -23.23 8.26
C LEU A 414 17.21 -23.46 8.87
N MET A 415 17.48 -24.66 9.41
CA MET A 415 18.83 -25.02 9.88
C MET A 415 19.83 -25.05 8.73
N ASN A 416 19.47 -25.66 7.60
CA ASN A 416 20.33 -25.71 6.41
C ASN A 416 20.66 -24.29 5.89
N ILE A 417 19.69 -23.37 5.91
CA ILE A 417 19.84 -22.00 5.40
C ILE A 417 20.68 -21.12 6.34
N LEU A 418 20.46 -21.21 7.66
CA LEU A 418 21.07 -20.28 8.62
C LEU A 418 22.34 -20.83 9.29
N TYR A 419 22.52 -22.15 9.31
CA TYR A 419 23.67 -22.87 9.86
C TYR A 419 24.08 -24.03 8.94
N PRO A 420 24.57 -23.76 7.72
CA PRO A 420 25.08 -24.83 6.86
C PRO A 420 26.24 -25.57 7.55
N GLU A 421 26.31 -26.90 7.37
CA GLU A 421 27.49 -27.67 7.77
C GLU A 421 28.68 -27.24 6.90
N GLU A 422 29.81 -26.86 7.51
CA GLU A 422 31.05 -26.45 6.82
C GLU A 422 31.71 -27.58 6.03
#